data_AF-A0A5E8CJI4-F1
#
_entry.id   AF-A0A5E8CJI4-F1
#
_cell.length_a   1.000
_cell.length_b   1.000
_cell.length_c   1.000
_cell.angle_alpha   90.00
_cell.angle_beta   90.00
_cell.angle_gamma   90.00
#
_symmetry.space_group_name_H-M   'P 1'
#
loop_
_entity.id
_entity.type
_entity.pdbx_description
1 polymer ?
#
loop_
_entity_poly.entity_id
_entity_poly.type
_entity_poly.pdbx_seq_one_letter_code
_entity_poly.pdbx_strand_id
1 'polypeptide(L)'
;MKKNELITMAMFEALKSNMYHKHGAIIIHRNKIIGRGHNYSIGERRMKNGRWSIHAEMNAIYDCNDHSIISEATLYVVRISPMFINDVNSENFCFKPHIHTKESKPCSKCQKALDKLRITRIWHT
;
A
#
# COMPACT_ATOMS: atom_id res chain seq x y z
N MET A 1 -15.40 -6.95 6.56
CA MET A 1 -15.09 -5.81 5.69
C MET A 1 -15.06 -6.34 4.29
N LYS A 2 -15.77 -5.67 3.38
CA LYS A 2 -15.87 -6.10 2.00
C LYS A 2 -14.54 -5.80 1.29
N LYS A 3 -14.20 -6.62 0.29
CA LYS A 3 -12.98 -6.43 -0.51
C LYS A 3 -12.84 -4.99 -1.04
N ASN A 4 -13.92 -4.44 -1.60
CA ASN A 4 -13.90 -3.08 -2.16
C ASN A 4 -13.60 -2.01 -1.10
N GLU A 5 -14.08 -2.15 0.13
CA GLU A 5 -13.76 -1.22 1.22
C GLU A 5 -12.25 -1.23 1.53
N LEU A 6 -11.65 -2.42 1.57
CA LEU A 6 -10.22 -2.63 1.81
C LEU A 6 -9.36 -2.01 0.70
N ILE A 7 -9.78 -2.17 -0.54
CA ILE A 7 -9.15 -1.53 -1.71
C ILE A 7 -9.20 -0.02 -1.55
N THR A 8 -10.38 0.55 -1.27
CA THR A 8 -10.56 1.99 -1.11
C THR A 8 -9.67 2.54 0.01
N MET A 9 -9.55 1.86 1.15
CA MET A 9 -8.64 2.28 2.22
C MET A 9 -7.17 2.23 1.82
N ALA A 10 -6.74 1.19 1.11
CA ALA A 10 -5.37 1.14 0.57
C ALA A 10 -5.11 2.29 -0.42
N MET A 11 -6.12 2.69 -1.21
CA MET A 11 -6.00 3.83 -2.14
C MET A 11 -5.89 5.17 -1.40
N PHE A 12 -6.63 5.34 -0.29
CA PHE A 12 -6.47 6.52 0.56
C PHE A 12 -5.07 6.60 1.19
N GLU A 13 -4.46 5.46 1.55
CA GLU A 13 -3.05 5.45 1.93
C GLU A 13 -2.15 5.86 0.76
N ALA A 14 -2.40 5.35 -0.46
CA ALA A 14 -1.62 5.71 -1.65
C ALA A 14 -1.63 7.22 -1.95
N LEU A 15 -2.73 7.92 -1.70
CA LEU A 15 -2.84 9.38 -1.88
C LEU A 15 -1.84 10.18 -1.02
N LYS A 16 -1.35 9.62 0.09
CA LYS A 16 -0.36 10.25 0.97
C LYS A 16 1.06 10.21 0.39
N SER A 17 1.31 9.37 -0.62
CA SER A 17 2.61 9.23 -1.26
C SER A 17 3.07 10.53 -1.92
N ASN A 18 4.35 10.88 -1.72
CA ASN A 18 5.02 11.96 -2.45
C ASN A 18 5.68 11.51 -3.77
N MET A 19 5.54 10.24 -4.15
CA MET A 19 6.17 9.70 -5.35
C MET A 19 5.27 9.84 -6.59
N TYR A 20 5.87 9.68 -7.78
CA TYR A 20 5.16 9.71 -9.06
C TYR A 20 4.21 8.51 -9.22
N HIS A 21 4.70 7.31 -8.92
CA HIS A 21 3.84 6.13 -8.77
C HIS A 21 3.43 6.04 -7.31
N LYS A 22 2.13 6.15 -7.05
CA LYS A 22 1.57 6.19 -5.72
C LYS A 22 1.03 4.83 -5.35
N HIS A 23 1.71 4.16 -4.44
CA HIS A 23 1.35 2.87 -3.89
C HIS A 23 0.88 3.05 -2.45
N GLY A 24 -0.17 2.31 -2.09
CA GLY A 24 -0.71 2.24 -0.75
C GLY A 24 -0.92 0.80 -0.35
N ALA A 25 -0.77 0.52 0.94
CA ALA A 25 -0.89 -0.81 1.49
C ALA A 25 -1.62 -0.79 2.83
N ILE A 26 -2.41 -1.84 3.08
CA ILE A 26 -2.99 -2.11 4.39
C ILE A 26 -2.78 -3.58 4.75
N ILE A 27 -2.56 -3.86 6.02
CA ILE A 27 -2.52 -5.21 6.59
C ILE A 27 -3.74 -5.38 7.47
N ILE A 28 -4.56 -6.39 7.18
CA ILE A 28 -5.79 -6.69 7.92
C ILE A 28 -5.71 -8.05 8.60
N HIS A 29 -6.04 -8.09 9.89
CA HIS A 29 -6.18 -9.31 10.68
C HIS A 29 -7.53 -9.27 11.40
N ARG A 30 -8.33 -10.35 11.29
CA ARG A 30 -9.64 -10.50 11.96
C ARG A 30 -10.52 -9.24 11.88
N ASN A 31 -10.68 -8.72 10.66
CA ASN A 31 -11.50 -7.54 10.37
C ASN A 31 -10.98 -6.21 10.95
N LYS A 32 -9.72 -6.16 11.40
CA LYS A 32 -9.06 -4.95 11.91
C LYS A 32 -7.82 -4.63 11.06
N ILE A 33 -7.67 -3.37 10.68
CA ILE A 33 -6.42 -2.90 10.07
C ILE A 33 -5.38 -2.79 11.17
N ILE A 34 -4.30 -3.55 11.01
CA ILE A 34 -3.18 -3.61 11.96
C ILE A 34 -1.91 -2.95 11.43
N GLY A 35 -1.90 -2.51 10.17
CA GLY A 35 -0.81 -1.75 9.58
C GLY A 35 -1.25 -1.00 8.34
N ARG A 36 -0.71 0.20 8.14
CA ARG A 36 -0.98 1.10 7.01
C ARG A 36 0.33 1.63 6.45
N GLY A 37 0.41 1.76 5.13
CA GLY A 37 1.62 2.24 4.51
C GLY A 37 1.40 2.84 3.14
N HIS A 38 2.31 3.72 2.75
CA HIS A 38 2.40 4.26 1.41
C HIS A 38 3.88 4.39 1.02
N ASN A 39 4.16 4.41 -0.28
CA ASN A 39 5.53 4.61 -0.71
C ASN A 39 5.92 6.09 -0.64
N TYR A 40 7.14 6.38 -0.21
CA TYR A 40 7.66 7.74 -0.16
C TYR A 40 9.16 7.77 -0.40
N SER A 41 9.63 8.87 -1.00
CA SER A 41 11.06 9.14 -1.13
C SER A 41 11.58 9.78 0.16
N ILE A 42 12.69 9.23 0.68
CA ILE A 42 13.50 9.85 1.72
C ILE A 42 14.51 10.73 0.97
N GLY A 43 14.31 12.05 0.97
CA GLY A 43 15.06 12.98 0.13
C GLY A 43 16.59 12.96 0.32
N GLU A 44 17.30 13.59 -0.62
CA GLU A 44 18.78 13.63 -0.71
C GLU A 44 19.45 14.16 0.56
N ARG A 45 18.80 15.09 1.29
CA ARG A 45 19.36 15.72 2.50
C ARG A 45 19.66 14.75 3.64
N ARG A 46 19.07 13.55 3.66
CA ARG A 46 19.32 12.59 4.75
C ARG A 46 20.54 11.70 4.50
N MET A 47 21.09 11.58 3.29
CA MET A 47 22.19 10.63 3.02
C MET A 47 23.11 11.03 1.84
N LYS A 48 24.40 10.73 1.96
CA LYS A 48 25.47 11.05 0.98
C LYS A 48 25.42 10.26 -0.35
N ASN A 49 24.65 9.16 -0.44
CA ASN A 49 24.81 8.17 -1.53
C ASN A 49 23.51 7.86 -2.33
N GLY A 50 22.60 8.84 -2.49
CA GLY A 50 21.49 8.74 -3.46
C GLY A 50 20.08 8.72 -2.87
N ARG A 51 19.08 8.60 -3.75
CA ARG A 51 17.64 8.61 -3.42
C ARG A 51 17.20 7.23 -2.95
N TRP A 52 16.71 7.16 -1.71
CA TRP A 52 16.08 5.95 -1.17
C TRP A 52 14.57 6.15 -1.08
N SER A 53 13.80 5.12 -1.41
CA SER A 53 12.36 5.10 -1.22
C SER A 53 11.97 3.96 -0.29
N ILE A 54 11.02 4.23 0.60
CA ILE A 54 10.31 3.18 1.31
C ILE A 54 9.13 2.75 0.45
N HIS A 55 8.96 1.44 0.32
CA HIS A 55 7.85 0.82 -0.39
C HIS A 55 6.62 0.72 0.51
N ALA A 56 5.42 0.76 -0.07
CA ALA A 56 4.17 0.77 0.70
C ALA A 56 4.03 -0.47 1.59
N GLU A 57 4.44 -1.63 1.08
CA GLU A 57 4.45 -2.91 1.79
C GLU A 57 5.32 -2.84 3.04
N MET A 58 6.53 -2.31 2.90
CA MET A 58 7.47 -2.17 4.02
C MET A 58 6.96 -1.16 5.04
N ASN A 59 6.40 -0.04 4.58
CA ASN A 59 5.82 0.95 5.47
C ASN A 59 4.65 0.36 6.27
N ALA A 60 3.78 -0.44 5.64
CA ALA A 60 2.66 -1.08 6.33
C ALA A 60 3.12 -2.13 7.35
N ILE A 61 4.19 -2.87 7.05
CA ILE A 61 4.81 -3.79 8.03
C ILE A 61 5.36 -3.01 9.22
N TYR A 62 6.07 -1.91 8.99
CA TYR A 62 6.65 -1.10 10.08
C TYR A 62 5.60 -0.41 10.96
N ASP A 63 4.41 -0.19 10.43
CA ASP A 63 3.26 0.36 11.17
C ASP A 63 2.56 -0.69 12.05
N CYS A 64 2.87 -1.98 11.87
CA CYS A 64 2.33 -3.03 12.73
C CYS A 64 2.99 -3.05 14.11
N ASN A 65 2.19 -2.89 15.16
CA ASN A 65 2.68 -2.96 16.54
C ASN A 65 3.01 -4.40 16.99
N ASP A 66 2.27 -5.39 16.50
CA ASP A 66 2.47 -6.80 16.86
C ASP A 66 2.72 -7.63 15.60
N HIS A 67 3.98 -8.04 15.42
CA HIS A 67 4.40 -8.84 14.29
C HIS A 67 4.04 -10.33 14.43
N SER A 68 3.66 -10.80 15.62
CA SER A 68 3.32 -12.21 15.84
C SER A 68 2.05 -12.63 15.11
N ILE A 69 1.08 -11.70 14.97
CA ILE A 69 -0.21 -11.93 14.30
C ILE A 69 -0.17 -11.71 12.78
N ILE A 70 0.92 -11.15 12.25
CA ILE A 70 1.05 -10.78 10.84
C ILE A 70 0.96 -12.01 9.91
N SER A 71 1.47 -13.17 10.33
CA SER A 71 1.43 -14.39 9.54
C SER A 71 -0.01 -14.87 9.24
N GLU A 72 -0.96 -14.52 10.10
CA GLU A 72 -2.39 -14.78 9.92
C GLU A 72 -3.14 -13.60 9.29
N ALA A 73 -2.45 -12.56 8.81
CA ALA A 73 -3.05 -11.36 8.23
C ALA A 73 -3.20 -11.47 6.70
N THR A 74 -3.83 -10.49 6.09
CA THR A 74 -3.89 -10.32 4.64
C THR A 74 -3.32 -8.95 4.29
N LEU A 75 -2.39 -8.91 3.35
CA LEU A 75 -1.88 -7.67 2.79
C LEU A 75 -2.70 -7.28 1.56
N TYR A 76 -3.15 -6.03 1.50
CA TYR A 76 -3.67 -5.41 0.28
C TYR A 76 -2.68 -4.35 -0.17
N VAL A 77 -2.23 -4.40 -1.43
CA VAL A 77 -1.34 -3.39 -2.03
C VAL A 77 -1.96 -2.87 -3.30
N VAL A 78 -2.08 -1.55 -3.43
CA VAL A 78 -2.66 -0.90 -4.60
C VAL A 78 -1.72 0.15 -5.15
N ARG A 79 -1.81 0.36 -6.45
CA ARG A 79 -1.25 1.54 -7.11
C ARG A 79 -2.40 2.34 -7.67
N ILE A 80 -2.53 3.60 -7.29
CA ILE A 80 -3.58 4.45 -7.85
C ILE A 80 -3.19 4.93 -9.25
N SER A 81 -4.18 4.93 -10.16
CA SER A 81 -4.05 5.53 -11.48
C SER A 81 -4.02 7.06 -11.35
N PRO A 82 -3.25 7.78 -12.19
CA PRO A 82 -3.32 9.24 -12.23
C PRO A 82 -4.74 9.78 -12.46
N MET A 83 -5.60 9.05 -13.17
CA MET A 83 -7.01 9.43 -13.36
C MET A 83 -7.78 9.50 -12.04
N PHE A 84 -7.50 8.60 -11.10
CA PHE A 84 -8.15 8.61 -9.78
C PHE A 84 -7.89 9.92 -9.02
N ILE A 85 -6.71 10.51 -9.18
CA ILE A 85 -6.34 11.78 -8.54
C ILE A 85 -7.20 12.93 -9.06
N ASN A 86 -7.59 12.89 -10.34
CA ASN A 86 -8.48 13.88 -10.92
C ASN A 86 -9.94 13.63 -10.51
N ASP A 87 -10.36 12.36 -10.53
CA ASP A 87 -11.75 11.96 -10.27
C ASP A 87 -12.17 12.16 -8.80
N VAL A 88 -11.26 11.98 -7.83
CA VAL A 88 -11.61 12.11 -6.39
C VAL A 88 -12.08 13.51 -6.00
N ASN A 89 -11.78 14.52 -6.82
CA ASN A 89 -12.22 15.90 -6.64
C ASN A 89 -13.49 16.24 -7.46
N SER A 90 -14.04 15.27 -8.21
CA SER A 90 -15.23 15.46 -9.03
C SER A 90 -16.50 15.22 -8.19
N GLU A 91 -17.50 16.09 -8.37
CA GLU A 91 -18.84 15.93 -7.78
C GLU A 91 -19.54 14.63 -8.22
N ASN A 92 -19.11 14.03 -9.34
CA ASN A 92 -19.67 12.79 -9.90
C ASN A 92 -18.77 11.56 -9.68
N PHE A 93 -17.96 11.57 -8.63
CA PHE A 93 -17.04 10.47 -8.34
C PHE A 93 -17.76 9.12 -8.19
N CYS A 94 -17.54 8.21 -9.14
CA CYS A 94 -18.02 6.83 -9.09
C CYS A 94 -16.83 5.87 -9.00
N PHE A 95 -16.72 5.15 -7.89
CA PHE A 95 -15.61 4.24 -7.64
C PHE A 95 -15.59 3.06 -8.63
N LYS A 96 -14.53 2.98 -9.44
CA LYS A 96 -14.31 1.90 -10.40
C LYS A 96 -12.89 1.34 -10.21
N PRO A 97 -12.70 0.31 -9.37
CA PRO A 97 -11.37 -0.20 -9.02
C PRO A 97 -10.48 -0.49 -10.23
N HIS A 98 -11.04 -1.12 -11.27
CA HIS A 98 -10.34 -1.48 -12.49
C HIS A 98 -9.85 -0.28 -13.32
N ILE A 99 -10.46 0.90 -13.15
CA ILE A 99 -10.05 2.16 -13.81
C ILE A 99 -9.08 2.94 -12.91
N HIS A 100 -9.35 2.91 -11.61
CA HIS A 100 -8.69 3.75 -10.62
C HIS A 100 -7.42 3.13 -10.05
N THR A 101 -7.08 1.90 -10.43
CA THR A 101 -5.89 1.20 -9.97
C THR A 101 -5.04 0.65 -11.13
N LYS A 102 -3.78 0.35 -10.85
CA LYS A 102 -2.81 -0.25 -11.77
C LYS A 102 -2.07 -1.39 -11.07
N GLU A 103 -1.37 -2.22 -11.84
CA GLU A 103 -0.57 -3.32 -11.30
C GLU A 103 0.34 -2.86 -10.15
N SER A 104 0.23 -3.55 -9.01
CA SER A 104 0.93 -3.21 -7.77
C SER A 104 1.55 -4.42 -7.07
N LYS A 105 1.92 -5.45 -7.84
CA LYS A 105 2.62 -6.62 -7.32
C LYS A 105 3.87 -6.22 -6.52
N PRO A 106 4.10 -6.81 -5.33
CA PRO A 106 5.29 -6.54 -4.54
C PRO A 106 6.58 -6.80 -5.30
N CYS A 107 7.58 -5.94 -5.13
CA CYS A 107 8.89 -6.15 -5.73
C CYS A 107 9.63 -7.32 -5.05
N SER A 108 10.70 -7.83 -5.66
CA SER A 108 11.45 -8.99 -5.12
C SER A 108 11.97 -8.79 -3.69
N LYS A 109 12.33 -7.56 -3.31
CA LYS A 109 12.78 -7.23 -1.94
C LYS A 109 11.63 -7.24 -0.94
N CYS A 110 10.50 -6.63 -1.32
CA CYS A 110 9.28 -6.66 -0.50
C CYS A 110 8.77 -8.08 -0.35
N GLN A 111 8.72 -8.86 -1.44
CA GLN A 111 8.32 -10.26 -1.39
C GLN A 111 9.16 -11.07 -0.41
N LYS A 112 10.50 -10.94 -0.44
CA LYS A 112 11.38 -11.61 0.53
C LYS A 112 11.06 -11.24 1.99
N ALA A 113 10.70 -9.99 2.25
CA ALA A 113 10.30 -9.56 3.59
C ALA A 113 8.94 -10.15 4.01
N LEU A 114 7.97 -10.18 3.09
CA LEU A 114 6.67 -10.82 3.30
C LEU A 114 6.82 -12.32 3.59
N ASP A 115 7.68 -13.01 2.83
CA ASP A 115 7.96 -14.43 3.01
C ASP A 115 8.58 -14.70 4.39
N LYS A 116 9.54 -13.86 4.82
CA LYS A 116 10.16 -13.95 6.14
C LYS A 116 9.14 -13.78 7.28
N LEU A 117 8.14 -12.94 7.10
CA LEU A 117 7.03 -12.72 8.04
C LEU A 117 5.88 -13.73 7.85
N ARG A 118 6.00 -14.64 6.89
CA ARG A 118 4.99 -15.65 6.55
C ARG A 118 3.62 -15.04 6.17
N ILE A 119 3.62 -13.86 5.55
CA ILE A 119 2.40 -13.29 4.97
C ILE A 119 2.13 -14.00 3.65
N THR A 120 1.23 -14.98 3.68
CA THR A 120 0.90 -15.79 2.49
C THR A 120 -0.29 -15.24 1.70
N ARG A 121 -1.15 -14.44 2.35
CA ARG A 121 -2.35 -13.87 1.73
C ARG A 121 -2.06 -12.44 1.29
N ILE A 122 -1.77 -12.29 0.01
CA ILE A 122 -1.46 -11.00 -0.62
C ILE A 122 -2.45 -10.77 -1.74
N TRP A 123 -3.14 -9.63 -1.68
CA TRP A 123 -3.94 -9.14 -2.78
C TRP A 123 -3.29 -7.88 -3.35
N HIS A 124 -3.20 -7.81 -4.67
CA HIS A 124 -2.77 -6.60 -5.36
C HIS A 124 -3.67 -6.30 -6.55
N THR A 125 -3.67 -5.03 -6.95
CA THR A 125 -4.22 -4.56 -8.23
C THR A 125 -3.28 -4.83 -9.37
#